data_AF-M1PRC8-F1
#
_entry.id   AF-M1PRC8-F1
#
_cell.length_a   1.000
_cell.length_b   1.000
_cell.length_c   1.000
_cell.angle_alpha   90.00
_cell.angle_beta   90.00
_cell.angle_gamma   90.00
#
_symmetry.space_group_name_H-M   'P 1'
#
loop_
_entity.id
_entity.type
_entity.pdbx_description
1 polymer ?
#
loop_
_entity_poly.entity_id
_entity_poly.type
_entity_poly.pdbx_seq_one_letter_code
_entity_poly.pdbx_strand_id
1 'polypeptide(L)'
;MDYGWDSDGITPTPCMVDRNNTFTIHYDGNIYQCPALVGQDELACGDIHQGIQNYSKQYQVKNWENHKACRNCLYLLLCFGGCRFMKYRKDLTMDIDCKKNFLDETLESFVLQDIKESKVLVRE
;
A
#
# COMPACT_ATOMS: atom_id res chain seq x y z
N MET A 1 20.26 12.95 -25.71
CA MET A 1 20.47 12.13 -24.50
C MET A 1 19.15 12.15 -23.77
N ASP A 2 18.28 11.21 -24.13
CA ASP A 2 16.98 11.05 -23.48
C ASP A 2 17.21 10.20 -22.24
N TYR A 3 17.52 10.85 -21.12
CA TYR A 3 17.47 10.23 -19.79
C TYR A 3 16.00 10.06 -19.37
N GLY A 4 15.21 9.37 -20.20
CA GLY A 4 13.88 8.94 -19.83
C GLY A 4 14.03 7.90 -18.73
N TRP A 5 13.58 8.23 -17.53
CA TRP A 5 13.39 7.22 -16.49
C TRP A 5 12.38 6.21 -17.00
N ASP A 6 12.76 4.94 -17.08
CA ASP A 6 11.81 3.84 -17.22
C ASP A 6 10.90 3.88 -15.99
N SER A 7 9.70 4.43 -16.17
CA SER A 7 8.68 4.33 -15.14
C SER A 7 8.19 2.89 -15.12
N ASP A 8 8.39 2.19 -14.01
CA ASP A 8 7.74 0.90 -13.77
C ASP A 8 6.25 1.05 -14.07
N GLY A 9 5.70 0.14 -14.89
CA GLY A 9 4.27 0.11 -15.19
C GLY A 9 3.44 -0.07 -13.92
N ILE A 10 2.13 0.14 -14.01
CA ILE A 10 1.23 0.06 -12.86
C ILE A 10 1.19 -1.36 -12.35
N THR A 11 1.97 -1.58 -11.30
CA THR A 11 2.10 -2.89 -10.68
C THR A 11 1.35 -2.87 -9.36
N PRO A 12 0.21 -3.58 -9.24
CA PRO A 12 -0.52 -3.65 -7.98
C PRO A 12 0.36 -4.32 -6.93
N THR A 13 0.90 -3.50 -6.04
CA THR A 13 1.75 -3.95 -4.96
C THR A 13 0.85 -4.07 -3.73
N PRO A 14 0.52 -5.30 -3.26
CA PRO A 14 -0.34 -5.46 -2.09
C PRO A 14 0.29 -4.72 -0.91
N CYS A 15 -0.55 -4.10 -0.09
CA CYS A 15 -0.14 -3.28 1.05
C CYS A 15 0.86 -4.06 1.92
N MET A 16 1.98 -3.43 2.29
CA MET A 16 3.01 -4.04 3.13
C MET A 16 2.44 -4.61 4.43
N VAL A 17 1.47 -3.90 5.02
CA VAL A 17 0.76 -4.29 6.24
C VAL A 17 0.01 -5.62 6.11
N ASP A 18 -0.41 -5.98 4.90
CA ASP A 18 -1.12 -7.24 4.64
C ASP A 18 -0.17 -8.38 4.25
N ARG A 19 1.15 -8.12 4.18
CA ARG A 19 2.15 -9.14 3.88
C ARG A 19 2.69 -9.73 5.17
N ASN A 20 2.73 -11.05 5.21
CA ASN A 20 3.44 -11.75 6.27
C ASN A 20 4.94 -11.45 6.18
N ASN A 21 5.61 -11.45 7.34
CA ASN A 21 7.07 -11.38 7.45
C ASN A 21 7.73 -10.14 6.81
N THR A 22 6.99 -9.04 6.69
CA THR A 22 7.50 -7.79 6.14
C THR A 22 7.44 -6.70 7.21
N PHE A 23 8.58 -6.08 7.53
CA PHE A 23 8.71 -5.12 8.62
C PHE A 23 9.70 -4.02 8.27
N THR A 24 9.57 -2.87 8.92
CA THR A 24 10.54 -1.78 8.92
C THR A 24 11.12 -1.65 10.33
N ILE A 25 12.44 -1.63 10.45
CA ILE A 25 13.14 -1.43 11.72
C ILE A 25 13.64 0.02 11.75
N HIS A 26 13.27 0.76 12.78
CA HIS A 26 13.72 2.13 13.01
C HIS A 26 15.08 2.14 13.73
N TYR A 27 15.78 3.28 13.71
CA TYR A 27 17.15 3.38 14.23
C TYR A 27 17.25 3.12 15.75
N ASP A 28 16.15 3.32 16.48
CA ASP A 28 16.04 3.09 17.93
C ASP A 28 15.70 1.63 18.28
N GLY A 29 15.52 0.77 17.27
CA GLY A 29 15.14 -0.63 17.45
C GLY A 29 13.64 -0.88 17.43
N ASN A 30 12.78 0.13 17.34
CA ASN A 30 11.34 -0.06 17.17
C ASN A 30 11.02 -0.67 15.80
N ILE A 31 10.02 -1.55 15.77
CA ILE A 31 9.60 -2.27 14.56
C ILE A 31 8.22 -1.78 14.13
N TYR A 32 8.02 -1.59 12.83
CA TYR A 32 6.78 -1.10 12.21
C TYR A 32 6.36 -1.98 11.03
N GLN A 33 5.06 -2.03 10.73
CA GLN A 33 4.52 -2.74 9.56
C GLN A 33 4.53 -1.90 8.27
N CYS A 34 4.81 -0.61 8.37
CA CYS A 34 4.82 0.29 7.23
C CYS A 34 5.89 1.36 7.42
N PRO A 35 6.77 1.59 6.42
CA PRO A 35 7.81 2.61 6.52
C PRO A 35 7.22 4.02 6.64
N ALA A 36 6.05 4.26 6.07
CA ALA A 36 5.36 5.55 6.15
C ALA A 36 4.80 5.86 7.56
N LEU A 37 4.77 4.88 8.46
CA LEU A 37 4.27 5.02 9.84
C LEU A 37 5.39 5.03 10.90
N VAL A 38 6.65 5.01 10.47
CA VAL A 38 7.81 5.09 11.36
C VAL A 38 7.80 6.41 12.14
N GLY A 39 8.16 6.36 13.42
CA GLY A 39 8.18 7.51 14.33
C GLY A 39 6.81 7.88 14.92
N GLN A 40 5.80 7.04 14.73
CA GLN A 40 4.55 7.08 15.50
C GLN A 40 4.64 5.99 16.59
N ASP A 41 5.08 6.33 17.80
CA ASP A 41 5.42 5.34 18.84
C ASP A 41 4.24 4.42 19.18
N GLU A 42 3.01 4.95 19.15
CA GLU A 42 1.77 4.20 19.34
C GLU A 42 1.51 3.15 18.24
N LEU A 43 2.25 3.24 17.13
CA LEU A 43 2.18 2.34 16.00
C LEU A 43 3.34 1.34 15.94
N ALA A 44 4.28 1.35 16.89
CA ALA A 44 5.28 0.29 16.98
C ALA A 44 4.59 -1.07 17.17
N CYS A 45 5.03 -2.08 16.44
CA CYS A 45 4.55 -3.46 16.56
C CYS A 45 5.52 -4.37 17.33
N GLY A 46 6.49 -3.79 18.01
CA GLY A 46 7.52 -4.49 18.76
C GLY A 46 8.85 -3.75 18.71
N ASP A 47 9.88 -4.37 19.24
CA ASP A 47 11.25 -3.88 19.21
C ASP A 47 12.24 -5.03 19.03
N ILE A 48 13.47 -4.74 18.62
CA ILE A 48 14.49 -5.76 18.34
C ILE A 48 14.94 -6.56 19.57
N HIS A 49 14.67 -6.09 20.79
CA HIS A 49 15.04 -6.78 22.03
C HIS A 49 13.92 -7.70 22.53
N GLN A 50 12.65 -7.29 22.40
CA GLN A 50 11.49 -8.06 22.86
C GLN A 50 10.79 -8.85 21.75
N GLY A 51 11.09 -8.54 20.50
CA GLY A 51 10.47 -9.14 19.32
C GLY A 51 9.15 -8.46 18.92
N ILE A 52 8.44 -9.11 18.01
CA ILE A 52 7.19 -8.60 17.41
C ILE A 52 5.99 -9.01 18.26
N GLN A 53 5.12 -8.04 18.55
CA GLN A 53 3.85 -8.22 19.25
C GLN A 53 2.68 -8.31 18.24
N ASN A 54 1.49 -8.69 18.72
CA ASN A 54 0.32 -8.77 17.84
C ASN A 54 -0.15 -7.38 17.41
N TYR A 55 0.07 -7.06 16.14
CA TYR A 55 -0.23 -5.76 15.53
C TYR A 55 -1.53 -5.74 14.71
N SER A 56 -2.20 -6.89 14.56
CA SER A 56 -3.27 -7.09 13.58
C SER A 56 -4.43 -6.09 13.73
N LYS A 57 -4.80 -5.79 14.99
CA LYS A 57 -5.88 -4.85 15.32
C LYS A 57 -5.49 -3.39 15.09
N GLN A 58 -4.29 -3.00 15.54
CA GLN A 58 -3.75 -1.65 15.41
C GLN A 58 -3.59 -1.25 13.95
N TYR A 59 -3.08 -2.16 13.13
CA TYR A 59 -2.88 -1.92 11.71
C TYR A 59 -4.09 -2.27 10.84
N GLN A 60 -5.16 -2.80 11.44
CA GLN A 60 -6.36 -3.27 10.75
C GLN A 60 -6.00 -4.14 9.55
N VAL A 61 -5.20 -5.18 9.79
CA VAL A 61 -4.78 -6.15 8.76
C VAL A 61 -6.03 -6.71 8.07
N LYS A 62 -5.98 -6.80 6.74
CA LYS A 62 -7.10 -7.21 5.88
C LYS A 62 -8.38 -6.40 6.10
N ASN A 63 -8.29 -5.08 6.30
CA ASN A 63 -9.45 -4.21 6.54
C ASN A 63 -10.58 -4.43 5.51
N TRP A 64 -10.24 -4.61 4.24
CA TRP A 64 -11.16 -4.88 3.13
C TRP A 64 -12.04 -6.13 3.34
N GLU A 65 -11.60 -7.13 4.08
CA GLU A 65 -12.39 -8.35 4.37
C GLU A 65 -13.66 -8.02 5.16
N ASN A 66 -13.64 -6.96 5.97
CA ASN A 66 -14.79 -6.55 6.79
C ASN A 66 -15.84 -5.75 6.00
N HIS A 67 -15.49 -5.23 4.82
CA HIS A 67 -16.36 -4.32 4.07
C HIS A 67 -16.97 -4.98 2.83
N LYS A 68 -18.30 -5.13 2.82
CA LYS A 68 -19.04 -5.74 1.68
C LYS A 68 -18.78 -4.99 0.37
N ALA A 69 -18.68 -3.67 0.42
CA ALA A 69 -18.36 -2.84 -0.75
C ALA A 69 -17.00 -3.21 -1.37
N CYS A 70 -15.99 -3.49 -0.54
CA CYS A 70 -14.65 -3.88 -1.01
C CYS A 70 -14.66 -5.31 -1.59
N ARG A 71 -15.33 -6.25 -0.93
CA ARG A 71 -15.45 -7.65 -1.41
C ARG A 71 -16.15 -7.76 -2.77
N ASN A 72 -17.01 -6.79 -3.10
CA ASN A 72 -17.72 -6.71 -4.36
C ASN A 72 -17.11 -5.71 -5.35
N CYS A 73 -15.96 -5.12 -5.04
CA CYS A 73 -15.35 -4.06 -5.86
C CYS A 73 -14.45 -4.67 -6.95
N LEU A 74 -14.64 -4.24 -8.20
CA LEU A 74 -13.80 -4.66 -9.32
C LEU A 74 -12.32 -4.24 -9.18
N TYR A 75 -12.03 -3.23 -8.34
CA TYR A 75 -10.68 -2.71 -8.12
C TYR A 75 -9.99 -3.30 -6.88
N LEU A 76 -10.55 -4.32 -6.24
CA LEU A 76 -9.99 -4.87 -5.00
C LEU A 76 -8.52 -5.29 -5.17
N LEU A 77 -8.19 -5.94 -6.30
CA LEU A 77 -6.82 -6.39 -6.58
C LEU A 77 -5.84 -5.24 -6.90
N LEU A 78 -6.35 -4.04 -7.18
CA LEU A 78 -5.51 -2.86 -7.42
C LEU A 78 -5.26 -2.07 -6.13
N CYS A 79 -6.25 -1.98 -5.24
CA CYS A 79 -6.15 -1.11 -4.06
C CYS A 79 -6.05 -1.83 -2.71
N PHE A 80 -6.57 -3.05 -2.58
CA PHE A 80 -6.67 -3.79 -1.31
C PHE A 80 -7.24 -2.97 -0.13
N GLY A 81 -8.23 -2.11 -0.40
CA GLY A 81 -8.83 -1.23 0.62
C GLY A 81 -8.13 0.11 0.80
N GLY A 82 -7.06 0.39 0.03
CA GLY A 82 -6.38 1.68 0.00
C GLY A 82 -5.14 1.76 0.89
N CYS A 83 -4.60 2.98 1.03
CA CYS A 83 -3.38 3.21 1.79
C CYS A 83 -3.71 3.52 3.26
N ARG A 84 -3.31 2.63 4.18
CA ARG A 84 -3.49 2.82 5.63
C ARG A 84 -2.81 4.07 6.16
N PHE A 85 -1.66 4.45 5.62
CA PHE A 85 -0.98 5.70 5.96
C PHE A 85 -1.84 6.91 5.59
N MET A 86 -2.38 6.95 4.37
CA MET A 86 -3.23 8.06 3.93
C MET A 86 -4.51 8.16 4.78
N LYS A 87 -5.12 7.02 5.12
CA LYS A 87 -6.26 6.99 6.04
C LYS A 87 -5.87 7.53 7.41
N TYR A 88 -4.76 7.06 7.97
CA TYR A 88 -4.29 7.44 9.30
C TYR A 88 -4.02 8.94 9.39
N ARG A 89 -3.35 9.50 8.37
CA ARG A 89 -3.09 10.95 8.30
C ARG A 89 -4.35 11.79 8.23
N LYS A 90 -5.43 11.27 7.66
CA LYS A 90 -6.68 12.00 7.48
C LYS A 90 -7.60 11.88 8.71
N ASP A 91 -7.77 10.66 9.20
CA ASP A 91 -8.87 10.29 10.10
C ASP A 91 -8.38 9.61 11.40
N LEU A 92 -7.05 9.47 11.60
CA LEU A 92 -6.42 8.75 12.72
C LEU A 92 -6.92 7.30 12.89
N THR A 93 -7.28 6.67 11.77
CA THR A 93 -7.69 5.26 11.67
C THR A 93 -7.00 4.62 10.48
N MET A 94 -6.87 3.29 10.47
CA MET A 94 -6.29 2.53 9.34
C MET A 94 -7.35 1.77 8.53
N ASP A 95 -8.60 2.22 8.61
CA ASP A 95 -9.71 1.60 7.89
C ASP A 95 -9.65 1.94 6.39
N ILE A 96 -10.73 1.67 5.66
CA ILE A 96 -10.79 1.85 4.21
C ILE A 96 -10.47 3.28 3.77
N ASP A 97 -9.46 3.38 2.89
CA ASP A 97 -9.11 4.55 2.08
C ASP A 97 -9.49 4.26 0.62
N CYS A 98 -10.81 4.20 0.36
CA CYS A 98 -11.36 3.75 -0.91
C CYS A 98 -10.79 4.55 -2.09
N LYS A 99 -10.21 3.83 -3.07
CA LYS A 99 -9.66 4.40 -4.31
C LYS A 99 -10.59 4.28 -5.51
N LYS A 100 -11.84 3.87 -5.32
CA LYS A 100 -12.77 3.59 -6.43
C LYS A 100 -12.91 4.79 -7.37
N ASN A 101 -13.25 5.98 -6.85
CA ASN A 101 -13.46 7.16 -7.69
C ASN A 101 -12.17 7.56 -8.43
N PHE A 102 -11.03 7.52 -7.74
CA PHE A 102 -9.74 7.78 -8.37
C PHE A 102 -9.46 6.80 -9.52
N LEU A 103 -9.71 5.51 -9.31
CA LEU A 103 -9.49 4.48 -10.34
C LEU A 103 -10.51 4.58 -11.48
N ASP A 104 -11.77 4.91 -11.20
CA ASP A 104 -12.77 5.18 -12.24
C ASP A 104 -12.32 6.32 -13.17
N GLU A 105 -11.69 7.36 -12.61
CA GLU A 105 -11.27 8.55 -13.36
C GLU A 105 -9.92 8.38 -14.09
N THR A 106 -9.00 7.59 -13.52
CA THR A 106 -7.59 7.59 -13.98
C THR A 106 -7.12 6.29 -14.61
N LEU A 107 -7.74 5.15 -14.30
CA LEU A 107 -7.21 3.82 -14.67
C LEU A 107 -7.07 3.66 -16.19
N GLU A 108 -8.02 4.15 -16.98
CA GLU A 108 -7.94 4.07 -18.44
C GLU A 108 -6.71 4.82 -18.98
N SER A 109 -6.51 6.06 -18.54
CA SER A 109 -5.39 6.90 -18.99
C SER A 109 -4.04 6.26 -18.65
N PHE A 110 -3.97 5.70 -17.46
CA PHE A 110 -2.85 4.94 -16.92
C PHE A 110 -2.53 3.68 -17.73
N VAL A 111 -3.52 2.85 -18.03
CA VAL A 111 -3.35 1.66 -18.88
C VAL A 111 -2.93 2.04 -20.30
N LEU A 112 -3.53 3.09 -20.87
CA LEU A 112 -3.16 3.59 -22.20
C LEU A 112 -1.72 4.11 -22.24
N GLN A 113 -1.26 4.78 -21.17
CA GLN A 113 0.13 5.20 -21.03
C GLN A 113 1.06 3.97 -20.96
N ASP A 114 0.77 2.99 -20.10
CA ASP A 114 1.57 1.77 -19.99
C ASP A 114 1.66 1.02 -21.33
N ILE A 115 0.56 0.93 -22.11
CA ILE A 115 0.55 0.35 -23.45
C ILE A 115 1.42 1.15 -24.44
N LYS A 116 1.41 2.48 -24.34
CA LYS A 116 2.21 3.36 -25.21
C LYS A 116 3.70 3.23 -24.92
N GLU A 117 4.08 3.23 -23.65
CA GLU A 117 5.48 3.19 -23.23
C GLU A 117 6.07 1.76 -23.26
N SER A 118 5.27 0.71 -23.02
CA SER A 118 5.73 -0.69 -23.15
C SER A 118 6.13 -1.10 -24.57
N LYS A 119 5.64 -0.40 -25.60
CA LYS A 119 6.12 -0.56 -27.00
C LYS A 119 7.55 -0.06 -27.21
N VAL A 120 8.13 0.67 -26.26
CA VAL A 120 9.52 1.14 -26.32
C VAL A 120 10.49 0.05 -25.82
N LEU A 121 10.03 -0.88 -24.98
CA LEU A 121 10.85 -1.93 -24.34
C LEU A 121 10.93 -3.25 -25.14
N VAL A 122 10.14 -3.40 -26.21
CA VAL A 122 10.28 -4.49 -27.19
C VAL A 122 10.87 -3.92 -28.48
N ARG A 123 12.10 -3.40 -28.40
CA ARG A 123 12.94 -3.16 -29.57
C ARG A 123 13.94 -4.30 -29.65
N GLU A 124 13.78 -5.14 -30.67
CA GLU A 124 14.75 -6.16 -31.10
C GLU A 124 16.13 -5.55 -31.38
#